data_AF-A0A2U2RIQ9-F1
#
_entry.id   AF-A0A2U2RIQ9-F1
#
_cell.length_a   1.000
_cell.length_b   1.000
_cell.length_c   1.000
_cell.angle_alpha   90.00
_cell.angle_beta   90.00
_cell.angle_gamma   90.00
#
_symmetry.space_group_name_H-M   'P 1'
#
loop_
_entity.id
_entity.type
_entity.pdbx_description
1 polymer ?
#
loop_
_entity_poly.entity_id
_entity_poly.type
_entity_poly.pdbx_seq_one_letter_code
_entity_poly.pdbx_strand_id
1 'polypeptide(L)'
;MITTLNETTSSAISKKMTEMRETFGATTLGSVLTLIIVATGEDIDAPLEAAVRASHEHPSRVIVVDADTDEPTGLDAEIRVGRDAGAGEIVILRARGETMSSLDTLINPLLLPDSPIVTWWPEDAPSSPVHDVLGSISQRRITDAASSSDPVASLKRLRRGYASGDSDLSWARLTRWRGLVATAYEAPPVGLPQRVTVHGSKKDLTVRLLAAWLALELGVDVKVENTPDAPAGPQAVVLEREDDTVELRRGEGDAVVISLPGDQEDQTVPMPERSLYELLAEELRRLDPDEVYGEALAQAFSKVEDASTFAKDKPEPTDAVSESLEAAAVRAADDVAAHLAEAISARGEAHLVVTGGTIGTATAEALPAAFSEHEVDPEAVHVWWGDERFVDAESEDRNHQAVRTGFLEKIAFASGKLHPIPSTSSGMSLDEAAAWYGQELDRAGGDRPFRTRGEAFFDVLLLGVGPDGHIASLFPRHPSQQLDGASAVAVVDSPKPPPLRISLTWPVLNSSRHVALLAAGEGKAQAVADAHRGIAPWEVPASSVRGLETTTWYLDAAAAGDAAAS
;
A
#
# COMPACT_ATOMS: atom_id res chain seq x y z
N MET A 1 32.45 15.09 -20.44
CA MET A 1 32.84 14.09 -21.44
C MET A 1 31.93 12.89 -21.28
N ILE A 2 31.51 12.31 -22.38
CA ILE A 2 30.61 11.15 -22.43
C ILE A 2 31.35 9.98 -23.09
N THR A 3 31.24 8.78 -22.51
CA THR A 3 31.78 7.54 -23.07
C THR A 3 30.72 6.46 -23.03
N THR A 4 30.41 5.85 -24.18
CA THR A 4 29.44 4.76 -24.30
C THR A 4 30.15 3.42 -24.39
N LEU A 5 29.62 2.40 -23.70
CA LEU A 5 30.05 1.02 -23.72
C LEU A 5 28.86 0.16 -24.14
N ASN A 6 29.01 -0.60 -25.23
CA ASN A 6 27.97 -1.50 -25.73
C ASN A 6 28.32 -2.95 -25.35
N GLU A 7 27.32 -3.78 -25.07
CA GLU A 7 27.47 -5.20 -24.74
C GLU A 7 28.55 -5.41 -23.65
N THR A 8 28.35 -4.75 -22.52
CA THR A 8 29.37 -4.58 -21.48
C THR A 8 29.06 -5.35 -20.19
N THR A 9 29.92 -5.18 -19.17
CA THR A 9 29.77 -5.78 -17.85
C THR A 9 30.03 -4.73 -16.75
N SER A 10 29.49 -4.94 -15.55
CA SER A 10 29.74 -4.06 -14.39
C SER A 10 31.23 -3.88 -14.08
N SER A 11 32.04 -4.93 -14.28
CA SER A 11 33.50 -4.87 -14.11
C SER A 11 34.20 -4.03 -15.18
N ALA A 12 33.75 -4.10 -16.44
CA ALA A 12 34.27 -3.27 -17.53
C ALA A 12 33.92 -1.79 -17.32
N ILE A 13 32.69 -1.50 -16.87
CA ILE A 13 32.24 -0.14 -16.50
C ILE A 13 33.12 0.41 -15.36
N SER A 14 33.26 -0.33 -14.26
CA SER A 14 34.05 0.09 -13.10
C SER A 14 35.53 0.35 -13.46
N LYS A 15 36.12 -0.51 -14.30
CA LYS A 15 37.46 -0.30 -14.85
C LYS A 15 37.52 0.99 -15.67
N LYS A 16 36.53 1.23 -16.55
CA LYS A 16 36.52 2.42 -17.39
C LYS A 16 36.38 3.71 -16.60
N MET A 17 35.54 3.72 -15.56
CA MET A 17 35.41 4.85 -14.63
C MET A 17 36.75 5.17 -13.95
N THR A 18 37.51 4.15 -13.55
CA THR A 18 38.83 4.32 -12.93
C THR A 18 39.81 4.96 -13.92
N GLU A 19 39.87 4.47 -15.17
CA GLU A 19 40.71 5.07 -16.22
C GLU A 19 40.36 6.54 -16.49
N MET A 20 39.05 6.86 -16.52
CA MET A 20 38.59 8.24 -16.74
C MET A 20 38.98 9.15 -15.56
N ARG A 21 38.89 8.67 -14.32
CA ARG A 21 39.36 9.43 -13.14
C ARG A 21 40.85 9.76 -13.21
N GLU A 22 41.68 8.78 -13.56
CA GLU A 22 43.13 8.98 -13.70
C GLU A 22 43.48 9.97 -14.81
N THR A 23 42.72 9.94 -15.91
CA THR A 23 42.99 10.77 -17.10
C THR A 23 42.56 12.22 -16.91
N PHE A 24 41.42 12.48 -16.25
CA PHE A 24 40.80 13.80 -16.20
C PHE A 24 40.95 14.53 -14.87
N GLY A 25 41.59 13.90 -13.88
CA GLY A 25 41.86 14.52 -12.58
C GLY A 25 40.67 14.46 -11.63
N ALA A 26 40.99 14.45 -10.34
CA ALA A 26 40.09 14.02 -9.27
C ALA A 26 39.12 15.11 -8.76
N THR A 27 38.35 15.72 -9.66
CA THR A 27 37.16 16.50 -9.24
C THR A 27 36.09 15.63 -8.57
N THR A 28 36.23 14.30 -8.60
CA THR A 28 35.25 13.31 -8.15
C THR A 28 35.51 12.76 -6.73
N LEU A 29 36.58 13.23 -6.04
CA LEU A 29 36.97 12.78 -4.69
C LEU A 29 36.08 13.30 -3.55
N GLY A 30 35.15 14.23 -3.83
CA GLY A 30 34.30 14.84 -2.81
C GLY A 30 32.90 14.21 -2.67
N SER A 31 32.59 13.14 -3.41
CA SER A 31 31.26 12.54 -3.35
C SER A 31 30.98 11.98 -1.96
N VAL A 32 29.86 12.38 -1.37
CA VAL A 32 29.44 11.97 -0.02
C VAL A 32 28.34 10.92 -0.02
N LEU A 33 27.74 10.63 -1.18
CA LEU A 33 26.71 9.60 -1.34
C LEU A 33 26.67 9.02 -2.75
N THR A 34 26.03 7.87 -2.89
CA THR A 34 25.58 7.32 -4.18
C THR A 34 24.08 7.54 -4.34
N LEU A 35 23.66 8.23 -5.40
CA LEU A 35 22.25 8.42 -5.76
C LEU A 35 21.93 7.49 -6.93
N ILE A 36 21.04 6.53 -6.68
CA ILE A 36 20.49 5.61 -7.68
C ILE A 36 19.15 6.18 -8.14
N ILE A 37 18.97 6.35 -9.44
CA ILE A 37 17.71 6.77 -10.06
C ILE A 37 17.18 5.59 -10.86
N VAL A 38 15.99 5.12 -10.51
CA VAL A 38 15.32 4.02 -11.21
C VAL A 38 14.22 4.62 -12.07
N ALA A 39 14.51 4.83 -13.34
CA ALA A 39 13.57 5.42 -14.29
C ALA A 39 13.09 4.32 -15.24
N THR A 40 11.83 3.91 -15.09
CA THR A 40 11.18 2.87 -15.93
C THR A 40 10.36 3.46 -17.08
N GLY A 41 10.40 4.79 -17.27
CA GLY A 41 9.67 5.52 -18.31
C GLY A 41 10.55 5.94 -19.49
N GLU A 42 9.93 6.50 -20.55
CA GLU A 42 10.63 6.91 -21.78
C GLU A 42 11.55 8.15 -21.61
N ASP A 43 11.43 8.91 -20.51
CA ASP A 43 12.16 10.18 -20.30
C ASP A 43 12.99 10.20 -18.99
N ILE A 44 14.31 10.04 -19.14
CA ILE A 44 15.27 10.15 -18.04
C ILE A 44 15.82 11.58 -17.87
N ASP A 45 15.52 12.51 -18.77
CA ASP A 45 16.22 13.80 -18.85
C ASP A 45 15.88 14.69 -17.64
N ALA A 46 14.60 14.80 -17.27
CA ALA A 46 14.19 15.64 -16.14
C ALA A 46 14.73 15.13 -14.78
N PRO A 47 14.62 13.83 -14.42
CA PRO A 47 15.25 13.29 -13.22
C PRO A 47 16.77 13.45 -13.22
N LEU A 48 17.42 13.23 -14.37
CA LEU A 48 18.86 13.36 -14.50
C LEU A 48 19.32 14.81 -14.34
N GLU A 49 18.62 15.78 -14.94
CA GLU A 49 18.91 17.21 -14.76
C GLU A 49 18.75 17.63 -13.30
N ALA A 50 17.69 17.16 -12.63
CA ALA A 50 17.47 17.43 -11.22
C ALA A 50 18.62 16.89 -10.34
N ALA A 51 19.08 15.66 -10.61
CA ALA A 51 20.20 15.04 -9.91
C ALA A 51 21.53 15.74 -10.18
N VAL A 52 21.81 16.14 -11.43
CA VAL A 52 22.99 16.94 -11.79
C VAL A 52 23.02 18.23 -10.99
N ARG A 53 21.89 18.95 -10.91
CA ARG A 53 21.79 20.20 -10.15
C ARG A 53 21.94 19.96 -8.65
N ALA A 54 21.27 18.93 -8.11
CA ALA A 54 21.37 18.57 -6.70
C ALA A 54 22.80 18.18 -6.31
N SER A 55 23.57 17.58 -7.22
CA SER A 55 24.97 17.18 -6.97
C SER A 55 25.88 18.36 -6.61
N HIS A 56 25.53 19.59 -6.99
CA HIS A 56 26.31 20.78 -6.62
C HIS A 56 26.15 21.16 -5.13
N GLU A 57 25.01 20.87 -4.51
CA GLU A 57 24.79 20.99 -3.06
C GLU A 57 25.20 19.72 -2.32
N HIS A 58 24.96 18.57 -2.94
CA HIS A 58 25.17 17.23 -2.38
C HIS A 58 26.06 16.40 -3.31
N PRO A 59 27.39 16.58 -3.29
CA PRO A 59 28.29 15.86 -4.18
C PRO A 59 28.02 14.36 -4.17
N SER A 60 27.62 13.81 -5.31
CA SER A 60 27.11 12.45 -5.41
C SER A 60 27.64 11.74 -6.65
N ARG A 61 27.88 10.43 -6.53
CA ARG A 61 27.88 9.56 -7.71
C ARG A 61 26.44 9.25 -8.09
N VAL A 62 26.05 9.56 -9.32
CA VAL A 62 24.70 9.28 -9.83
C VAL A 62 24.76 8.02 -10.68
N ILE A 63 23.90 7.06 -10.39
CA ILE A 63 23.70 5.85 -11.20
C ILE A 63 22.24 5.87 -11.66
N VAL A 64 22.01 5.92 -12.97
CA VAL A 64 20.68 5.81 -13.56
C VAL A 64 20.50 4.39 -14.06
N VAL A 65 19.39 3.76 -13.69
CA VAL A 65 18.97 2.47 -14.21
C VAL A 65 17.78 2.72 -15.13
N ASP A 66 18.00 2.45 -16.40
CA ASP A 66 17.03 2.47 -17.48
C ASP A 66 16.84 1.02 -17.94
N ALA A 67 15.60 0.55 -17.97
CA ALA A 67 15.27 -0.87 -18.02
C ALA A 67 14.22 -1.15 -19.10
N ASP A 68 14.55 -2.06 -20.03
CA ASP A 68 13.62 -2.55 -21.04
C ASP A 68 13.56 -4.09 -21.00
N THR A 69 12.40 -4.63 -20.63
CA THR A 69 12.18 -6.08 -20.50
C THR A 69 11.85 -6.75 -21.82
N ASP A 70 11.51 -5.99 -22.87
CA ASP A 70 11.07 -6.54 -24.16
C ASP A 70 12.25 -6.80 -25.12
N GLU A 71 13.47 -6.39 -24.75
CA GLU A 71 14.69 -6.60 -25.53
C GLU A 71 15.51 -7.84 -25.09
N PRO A 72 16.37 -8.39 -25.97
CA PRO A 72 17.28 -9.48 -25.61
C PRO A 72 18.21 -9.12 -24.44
N THR A 73 18.47 -10.10 -23.57
CA THR A 73 19.33 -9.93 -22.39
C THR A 73 20.68 -9.30 -22.74
N GLY A 74 21.00 -8.17 -22.10
CA GLY A 74 22.22 -7.43 -22.33
C GLY A 74 22.37 -6.21 -21.44
N LEU A 75 23.54 -5.58 -21.48
CA LEU A 75 23.85 -4.37 -20.72
C LEU A 75 24.66 -3.40 -21.58
N ASP A 76 24.13 -2.19 -21.75
CA ASP A 76 24.89 -1.05 -22.26
C ASP A 76 25.08 -0.03 -21.14
N ALA A 77 26.11 0.81 -21.27
CA ALA A 77 26.37 1.86 -20.29
C ALA A 77 26.90 3.14 -20.91
N GLU A 78 26.55 4.27 -20.31
CA GLU A 78 27.09 5.58 -20.62
C GLU A 78 27.71 6.20 -19.36
N ILE A 79 28.97 6.59 -19.45
CA ILE A 79 29.71 7.22 -18.36
C ILE A 79 29.91 8.69 -18.70
N ARG A 80 29.44 9.59 -17.82
CA ARG A 80 29.67 11.03 -17.91
C ARG A 80 30.58 11.49 -16.77
N VAL A 81 31.59 12.30 -17.12
CA VAL A 81 32.53 12.92 -16.18
C VAL A 81 32.77 14.39 -16.54
N GLY A 82 33.02 15.23 -15.53
CA GLY A 82 33.32 16.66 -15.70
C GLY A 82 32.06 17.49 -15.88
N ARG A 83 32.06 18.47 -16.79
CA ARG A 83 30.92 19.40 -17.00
C ARG A 83 29.57 18.68 -17.22
N ASP A 84 29.59 17.51 -17.85
CA ASP A 84 28.38 16.75 -18.21
C ASP A 84 27.88 15.86 -17.05
N ALA A 85 28.52 15.93 -15.87
CA ALA A 85 28.26 15.09 -14.70
C ALA A 85 28.00 15.89 -13.40
N GLY A 86 27.83 17.21 -13.51
CA GLY A 86 27.71 18.09 -12.35
C GLY A 86 28.98 18.10 -11.51
N ALA A 87 28.83 17.94 -10.19
CA ALA A 87 29.96 17.85 -9.26
C ALA A 87 30.50 16.42 -9.05
N GLY A 88 29.98 15.43 -9.78
CA GLY A 88 30.26 14.01 -9.56
C GLY A 88 30.54 13.20 -10.83
N GLU A 89 30.21 11.91 -10.76
CA GLU A 89 30.28 10.95 -11.87
C GLU A 89 28.87 10.43 -12.12
N ILE A 90 28.48 10.32 -13.40
CA ILE A 90 27.19 9.77 -13.79
C ILE A 90 27.43 8.49 -14.58
N VAL A 91 26.71 7.44 -14.22
CA VAL A 91 26.66 6.17 -14.96
C VAL A 91 25.21 5.90 -15.31
N ILE A 92 24.89 5.83 -16.59
CA ILE A 92 23.58 5.42 -17.08
C ILE A 92 23.72 3.97 -17.52
N LEU A 93 22.96 3.08 -16.90
CA LEU A 93 22.90 1.66 -17.19
C LEU A 93 21.63 1.38 -17.97
N ARG A 94 21.75 0.79 -19.16
CA ARG A 94 20.61 0.30 -19.94
C ARG A 94 20.59 -1.21 -19.85
N ALA A 95 19.80 -1.73 -18.92
CA ALA A 95 19.66 -3.16 -18.67
C ALA A 95 18.51 -3.72 -19.54
N ARG A 96 18.79 -4.82 -20.24
CA ARG A 96 17.82 -5.48 -21.14
C ARG A 96 17.52 -6.91 -20.71
N GLY A 97 16.31 -7.37 -21.00
CA GLY A 97 15.87 -8.75 -20.79
C GLY A 97 16.03 -9.23 -19.34
N GLU A 98 16.55 -10.45 -19.14
CA GLU A 98 16.67 -11.07 -17.80
C GLU A 98 17.69 -10.37 -16.88
N THR A 99 18.46 -9.41 -17.38
CA THR A 99 19.47 -8.68 -16.58
C THR A 99 18.83 -7.86 -15.45
N MET A 100 17.53 -7.56 -15.59
CA MET A 100 16.71 -6.92 -14.56
C MET A 100 16.57 -7.70 -13.25
N SER A 101 16.64 -9.04 -13.29
CA SER A 101 16.49 -9.84 -12.08
C SER A 101 17.74 -9.85 -11.18
N SER A 102 18.83 -9.20 -11.62
CA SER A 102 20.15 -9.22 -10.96
C SER A 102 20.75 -7.81 -10.79
N LEU A 103 19.92 -6.77 -10.68
CA LEU A 103 20.36 -5.36 -10.59
C LEU A 103 21.32 -5.08 -9.42
N ASP A 104 21.16 -5.77 -8.29
CA ASP A 104 22.07 -5.70 -7.15
C ASP A 104 23.51 -6.08 -7.54
N THR A 105 23.68 -7.14 -8.33
CA THR A 105 25.00 -7.59 -8.79
C THR A 105 25.65 -6.62 -9.77
N LEU A 106 24.84 -5.87 -10.53
CA LEU A 106 25.31 -4.85 -11.47
C LEU A 106 25.75 -3.57 -10.76
N ILE A 107 24.99 -3.15 -9.75
CA ILE A 107 25.20 -1.88 -9.07
C ILE A 107 26.28 -1.98 -8.00
N ASN A 108 26.37 -3.09 -7.26
CA ASN A 108 27.33 -3.25 -6.16
C ASN A 108 28.79 -2.85 -6.51
N PRO A 109 29.36 -3.22 -7.68
CA PRO A 109 30.71 -2.82 -8.07
C PRO A 109 30.88 -1.32 -8.41
N LEU A 110 29.77 -0.58 -8.55
CA LEU A 110 29.72 0.83 -8.94
C LEU A 110 29.45 1.76 -7.76
N LEU A 111 29.04 1.21 -6.60
CA LEU A 111 28.79 1.97 -5.38
C LEU A 111 30.06 2.64 -4.85
N LEU A 112 29.89 3.75 -4.15
CA LEU A 112 30.97 4.33 -3.34
C LEU A 112 31.12 3.52 -2.03
N PRO A 113 32.35 3.13 -1.65
CA PRO A 113 32.57 2.44 -0.39
C PRO A 113 32.25 3.35 0.79
N ASP A 114 31.67 2.77 1.85
CA ASP A 114 31.39 3.42 3.14
C ASP A 114 30.59 4.74 3.05
N SER A 115 29.83 4.92 1.98
CA SER A 115 29.01 6.12 1.73
C SER A 115 27.52 5.75 1.71
N PRO A 116 26.62 6.63 2.18
CA PRO A 116 25.19 6.43 2.04
C PRO A 116 24.76 6.21 0.58
N ILE A 117 23.76 5.36 0.42
CA ILE A 117 23.09 5.00 -0.81
C ILE A 117 21.65 5.50 -0.69
N VAL A 118 21.26 6.28 -1.69
CA VAL A 118 19.91 6.81 -1.83
C VAL A 118 19.33 6.24 -3.11
N THR A 119 18.17 5.58 -3.04
CA THR A 119 17.43 5.19 -4.24
C THR A 119 16.23 6.09 -4.43
N TRP A 120 16.02 6.58 -5.66
CA TRP A 120 14.93 7.45 -6.03
C TRP A 120 14.16 6.90 -7.24
N TRP A 121 12.85 6.75 -7.06
CA TRP A 121 11.89 6.48 -8.12
C TRP A 121 11.16 7.78 -8.47
N PRO A 122 11.45 8.41 -9.63
CA PRO A 122 10.83 9.67 -10.05
C PRO A 122 9.37 9.51 -10.49
N GLU A 123 8.93 8.28 -10.77
CA GLU A 123 7.58 7.95 -11.24
C GLU A 123 7.00 6.77 -10.44
N ASP A 124 6.62 5.69 -11.11
CA ASP A 124 6.04 4.50 -10.50
C ASP A 124 7.08 3.77 -9.63
N ALA A 125 6.95 3.95 -8.32
CA ALA A 125 7.76 3.27 -7.31
C ALA A 125 7.21 1.86 -7.01
N PRO A 126 8.08 0.91 -6.59
CA PRO A 126 7.64 -0.38 -6.07
C PRO A 126 6.75 -0.19 -4.84
N SER A 127 5.85 -1.14 -4.62
CA SER A 127 4.86 -1.10 -3.53
C SER A 127 5.49 -1.05 -2.12
N SER A 128 6.67 -1.64 -1.95
CA SER A 128 7.51 -1.45 -0.77
C SER A 128 8.93 -1.16 -1.22
N PRO A 129 9.36 0.11 -1.15
CA PRO A 129 10.72 0.49 -1.46
C PRO A 129 11.76 -0.30 -0.64
N VAL A 130 11.52 -0.59 0.63
CA VAL A 130 12.51 -1.31 1.46
C VAL A 130 12.75 -2.75 1.03
N HIS A 131 11.76 -3.40 0.40
CA HIS A 131 11.87 -4.77 -0.09
C HIS A 131 12.22 -4.87 -1.58
N ASP A 132 12.41 -3.74 -2.24
CA ASP A 132 12.97 -3.69 -3.58
C ASP A 132 14.46 -4.06 -3.58
N VAL A 133 14.96 -4.61 -4.69
CA VAL A 133 16.37 -5.04 -4.84
C VAL A 133 17.33 -3.88 -4.55
N LEU A 134 17.04 -2.68 -5.07
CA LEU A 134 17.88 -1.49 -4.90
C LEU A 134 17.51 -0.70 -3.64
N GLY A 135 16.23 -0.71 -3.28
CA GLY A 135 15.81 -0.09 -2.03
C GLY A 135 16.34 -0.79 -0.78
N SER A 136 16.44 -2.12 -0.77
CA SER A 136 16.91 -2.91 0.39
C SER A 136 18.37 -2.62 0.79
N ILE A 137 19.19 -2.18 -0.16
CA ILE A 137 20.59 -1.76 0.08
C ILE A 137 20.72 -0.26 0.38
N SER A 138 19.62 0.50 0.27
CA SER A 138 19.62 1.97 0.40
C SER A 138 19.22 2.43 1.81
N GLN A 139 19.92 3.42 2.35
CA GLN A 139 19.54 4.04 3.63
C GLN A 139 18.33 4.97 3.46
N ARG A 140 18.27 5.71 2.35
CA ARG A 140 17.15 6.60 2.00
C ARG A 140 16.47 6.13 0.72
N ARG A 141 15.14 6.13 0.72
CA ARG A 141 14.30 5.71 -0.39
C ARG A 141 13.31 6.83 -0.69
N ILE A 142 13.46 7.45 -1.85
CA ILE A 142 12.70 8.63 -2.27
C ILE A 142 11.72 8.19 -3.37
N THR A 143 10.47 8.60 -3.25
CA THR A 143 9.41 8.33 -4.21
C THR A 143 8.75 9.65 -4.66
N ASP A 144 8.08 9.66 -5.81
CA ASP A 144 7.23 10.79 -6.21
C ASP A 144 5.85 10.30 -6.66
N ALA A 145 5.04 9.87 -5.70
CA ALA A 145 3.69 9.37 -5.96
C ALA A 145 2.83 10.37 -6.74
N ALA A 146 3.05 11.68 -6.60
CA ALA A 146 2.34 12.71 -7.37
C ALA A 146 2.57 12.60 -8.89
N SER A 147 3.72 12.06 -9.30
CA SER A 147 4.12 11.87 -10.70
C SER A 147 3.81 10.45 -11.21
N SER A 148 3.27 9.57 -10.35
CA SER A 148 2.88 8.21 -10.74
C SER A 148 1.58 8.17 -11.55
N SER A 149 1.34 7.04 -12.22
CA SER A 149 0.16 6.79 -13.04
C SER A 149 -1.19 6.91 -12.29
N ASP A 150 -1.20 6.61 -10.98
CA ASP A 150 -2.33 6.81 -10.07
C ASP A 150 -1.81 7.31 -8.70
N PRO A 151 -1.74 8.64 -8.48
CA PRO A 151 -1.10 9.19 -7.29
C PRO A 151 -1.71 8.72 -5.97
N VAL A 152 -3.04 8.69 -5.88
CA VAL A 152 -3.74 8.30 -4.64
C VAL A 152 -3.52 6.82 -4.35
N ALA A 153 -3.57 5.97 -5.38
CA ALA A 153 -3.28 4.56 -5.20
C ALA A 153 -1.81 4.35 -4.81
N SER A 154 -0.87 5.02 -5.46
CA SER A 154 0.56 4.93 -5.18
C SER A 154 0.87 5.32 -3.74
N LEU A 155 0.37 6.46 -3.24
CA LEU A 155 0.63 6.87 -1.86
C LEU A 155 -0.02 5.92 -0.84
N LYS A 156 -1.21 5.37 -1.15
CA LYS A 156 -1.84 4.31 -0.33
C LYS A 156 -0.99 3.04 -0.30
N ARG A 157 -0.39 2.63 -1.42
CA ARG A 157 0.53 1.48 -1.47
C ARG A 157 1.78 1.75 -0.64
N LEU A 158 2.43 2.89 -0.85
CA LEU A 158 3.64 3.29 -0.11
C LEU A 158 3.41 3.38 1.40
N ARG A 159 2.24 3.84 1.84
CA ARG A 159 1.84 3.81 3.25
C ARG A 159 1.86 2.40 3.84
N ARG A 160 1.42 1.39 3.08
CA ARG A 160 1.37 0.00 3.54
C ARG A 160 2.77 -0.53 3.75
N GLY A 161 3.64 -0.32 2.77
CA GLY A 161 5.02 -0.81 2.78
C GLY A 161 6.02 0.15 3.44
N TYR A 162 5.56 1.14 4.20
CA TYR A 162 6.42 2.19 4.77
C TYR A 162 7.43 1.58 5.73
N ALA A 163 8.69 1.94 5.52
CA ALA A 163 9.77 1.67 6.44
C ALA A 163 10.55 2.96 6.75
N SER A 164 11.20 2.95 7.91
CA SER A 164 12.10 4.03 8.30
C SER A 164 13.17 4.29 7.23
N GLY A 165 13.25 5.54 6.75
CA GLY A 165 14.08 5.94 5.60
C GLY A 165 13.32 6.09 4.29
N ASP A 166 12.02 5.78 4.25
CA ASP A 166 11.14 6.10 3.12
C ASP A 166 10.70 7.57 3.17
N SER A 167 10.56 8.17 2.00
CA SER A 167 10.10 9.54 1.80
C SER A 167 9.40 9.70 0.46
N ASP A 168 8.54 10.70 0.34
CA ASP A 168 7.85 11.03 -0.91
C ASP A 168 7.95 12.54 -1.18
N LEU A 169 8.23 12.92 -2.43
CA LEU A 169 8.39 14.33 -2.79
C LEU A 169 7.10 15.14 -2.62
N SER A 170 5.92 14.51 -2.52
CA SER A 170 4.67 15.18 -2.13
C SER A 170 4.78 15.80 -0.73
N TRP A 171 5.55 15.18 0.16
CA TRP A 171 5.85 15.73 1.49
C TRP A 171 6.80 16.93 1.42
N ALA A 172 7.85 16.85 0.61
CA ALA A 172 8.77 17.97 0.36
C ALA A 172 8.04 19.17 -0.28
N ARG A 173 7.04 18.93 -1.14
CA ARG A 173 6.18 19.99 -1.70
C ARG A 173 5.43 20.79 -0.63
N LEU A 174 5.18 20.20 0.54
CA LEU A 174 4.47 20.85 1.65
C LEU A 174 5.36 21.66 2.59
N THR A 175 6.69 21.60 2.48
CA THR A 175 7.58 22.23 3.47
C THR A 175 7.33 23.72 3.67
N ARG A 176 7.08 24.48 2.58
CA ARG A 176 6.71 25.90 2.68
C ARG A 176 5.33 26.11 3.31
N TRP A 177 4.34 25.30 2.94
CA TRP A 177 3.00 25.35 3.54
C TRP A 177 3.03 25.06 5.05
N ARG A 178 3.71 23.98 5.47
CA ARG A 178 3.87 23.60 6.87
C ARG A 178 4.51 24.73 7.69
N GLY A 179 5.58 25.35 7.15
CA GLY A 179 6.25 26.47 7.79
C GLY A 179 5.36 27.71 7.95
N LEU A 180 4.59 28.08 6.91
CA LEU A 180 3.67 29.21 6.98
C LEU A 180 2.52 28.96 7.95
N VAL A 181 1.90 27.77 7.92
CA VAL A 181 0.81 27.43 8.84
C VAL A 181 1.31 27.40 10.28
N ALA A 182 2.49 26.83 10.55
CA ALA A 182 3.08 26.86 11.90
C ALA A 182 3.34 28.29 12.38
N THR A 183 3.88 29.15 11.52
CA THR A 183 4.12 30.57 11.85
C THR A 183 2.82 31.32 12.13
N ALA A 184 1.80 31.13 11.29
CA ALA A 184 0.50 31.78 11.45
C ALA A 184 -0.26 31.25 12.67
N TYR A 185 -0.09 29.97 13.01
CA TYR A 185 -0.64 29.37 14.22
C TYR A 185 -0.13 30.04 15.50
N GLU A 186 1.11 30.53 15.52
CA GLU A 186 1.68 31.23 16.68
C GLU A 186 1.23 32.70 16.82
N ALA A 187 0.42 33.22 15.88
CA ALA A 187 -0.10 34.58 15.95
C ALA A 187 -1.07 34.75 17.14
N PRO A 188 -0.85 35.75 18.03
CA PRO A 188 -1.76 36.03 19.15
C PRO A 188 -3.14 36.54 18.71
N PRO A 189 -4.20 36.23 19.47
CA PRO A 189 -4.22 35.37 20.65
C PRO A 189 -4.04 33.89 20.29
N VAL A 190 -3.06 33.24 20.93
CA VAL A 190 -2.76 31.82 20.66
C VAL A 190 -3.78 30.94 21.38
N GLY A 191 -4.42 30.05 20.63
CA GLY A 191 -5.39 29.10 21.15
C GLY A 191 -5.52 27.88 20.24
N LEU A 192 -5.95 26.75 20.82
CA LEU A 192 -6.24 25.54 20.06
C LEU A 192 -7.46 25.78 19.14
N PRO A 193 -7.36 25.51 17.84
CA PRO A 193 -8.49 25.61 16.92
C PRO A 193 -9.61 24.64 17.33
N GLN A 194 -10.84 25.12 17.32
CA GLN A 194 -12.04 24.29 17.46
C GLN A 194 -12.37 23.57 16.14
N ARG A 195 -11.98 24.17 15.02
CA ARG A 195 -12.17 23.59 13.69
C ARG A 195 -10.98 23.94 12.80
N VAL A 196 -10.51 22.95 12.05
CA VAL A 196 -9.47 23.12 11.04
C VAL A 196 -10.02 22.65 9.70
N THR A 197 -9.91 23.52 8.69
CA THR A 197 -10.35 23.21 7.33
C THR A 197 -9.19 23.37 6.36
N VAL A 198 -8.94 22.36 5.54
CA VAL A 198 -7.99 22.44 4.42
C VAL A 198 -8.78 22.41 3.12
N HIS A 199 -8.59 23.42 2.28
CA HIS A 199 -9.24 23.51 0.97
C HIS A 199 -8.31 22.98 -0.11
N GLY A 200 -8.86 22.18 -1.01
CA GLY A 200 -8.15 21.66 -2.17
C GLY A 200 -8.86 20.45 -2.78
N SER A 201 -8.24 19.86 -3.80
CA SER A 201 -8.75 18.61 -4.36
C SER A 201 -8.55 17.46 -3.37
N LYS A 202 -9.61 16.71 -3.05
CA LYS A 202 -9.50 15.47 -2.25
C LYS A 202 -8.65 14.38 -2.93
N LYS A 203 -8.28 14.55 -4.21
CA LYS A 203 -7.38 13.62 -4.92
C LYS A 203 -5.91 14.05 -4.85
N ASP A 204 -5.63 15.27 -4.40
CA ASP A 204 -4.27 15.77 -4.28
C ASP A 204 -3.58 15.21 -3.04
N LEU A 205 -2.39 14.65 -3.21
CA LEU A 205 -1.64 14.00 -2.15
C LEU A 205 -1.16 14.98 -1.09
N THR A 206 -0.74 16.16 -1.52
CA THR A 206 -0.21 17.18 -0.61
C THR A 206 -1.34 17.78 0.24
N VAL A 207 -2.56 17.93 -0.31
CA VAL A 207 -3.75 18.32 0.48
C VAL A 207 -4.03 17.31 1.59
N ARG A 208 -3.98 16.01 1.26
CA ARG A 208 -4.21 14.93 2.23
C ARG A 208 -3.14 14.85 3.30
N LEU A 209 -1.88 14.89 2.91
CA LEU A 209 -0.74 14.86 3.83
C LEU A 209 -0.73 16.09 4.75
N LEU A 210 -1.10 17.28 4.24
CA LEU A 210 -1.21 18.49 5.07
C LEU A 210 -2.32 18.36 6.10
N ALA A 211 -3.51 17.88 5.69
CA ALA A 211 -4.61 17.66 6.61
C ALA A 211 -4.28 16.61 7.67
N ALA A 212 -3.61 15.53 7.28
CA ALA A 212 -3.17 14.47 8.17
C ALA A 212 -2.15 14.96 9.20
N TRP A 213 -1.14 15.73 8.76
CA TRP A 213 -0.16 16.36 9.61
C TRP A 213 -0.81 17.32 10.61
N LEU A 214 -1.70 18.21 10.16
CA LEU A 214 -2.41 19.12 11.06
C LEU A 214 -3.25 18.37 12.10
N ALA A 215 -3.89 17.26 11.72
CA ALA A 215 -4.67 16.44 12.64
C ALA A 215 -3.80 15.81 13.73
N LEU A 216 -2.58 15.38 13.37
CA LEU A 216 -1.61 14.82 14.31
C LEU A 216 -1.06 15.87 15.27
N GLU A 217 -0.58 17.00 14.75
CA GLU A 217 0.06 18.04 15.55
C GLU A 217 -0.91 18.74 16.50
N LEU A 218 -2.15 18.96 16.05
CA LEU A 218 -3.15 19.70 16.82
C LEU A 218 -4.06 18.78 17.65
N GLY A 219 -4.10 17.49 17.35
CA GLY A 219 -5.01 16.53 18.01
C GLY A 219 -6.50 16.79 17.74
N VAL A 220 -6.83 17.48 16.64
CA VAL A 220 -8.21 17.81 16.24
C VAL A 220 -8.55 17.19 14.89
N ASP A 221 -9.84 16.95 14.65
CA ASP A 221 -10.30 16.48 13.35
C ASP A 221 -10.15 17.59 12.30
N VAL A 222 -9.55 17.26 11.16
CA VAL A 222 -9.28 18.21 10.07
C VAL A 222 -10.20 17.89 8.89
N LYS A 223 -11.08 18.82 8.57
CA LYS A 223 -11.98 18.68 7.42
C LYS A 223 -11.26 19.07 6.13
N VAL A 224 -11.23 18.16 5.15
CA VAL A 224 -10.83 18.52 3.77
C VAL A 224 -12.05 18.96 2.98
N GLU A 225 -12.12 20.24 2.65
CA GLU A 225 -13.20 20.81 1.85
C GLU A 225 -12.84 20.73 0.36
N ASN A 226 -13.57 19.84 -0.34
CA ASN A 226 -13.24 19.50 -1.72
C ASN A 226 -13.54 20.67 -2.64
N THR A 227 -12.52 21.15 -3.34
CA THR A 227 -12.65 22.12 -4.44
C THR A 227 -12.34 21.38 -5.74
N PRO A 228 -13.36 20.89 -6.46
CA PRO A 228 -13.16 20.23 -7.76
C PRO A 228 -12.40 21.15 -8.72
N ASP A 229 -11.51 20.57 -9.52
CA ASP A 229 -10.73 21.27 -10.56
C ASP A 229 -9.79 22.38 -10.05
N ALA A 230 -9.53 22.42 -8.74
CA ALA A 230 -8.51 23.28 -8.18
C ALA A 230 -7.09 22.93 -8.72
N PRO A 231 -6.19 23.92 -8.83
CA PRO A 231 -4.78 23.67 -9.10
C PRO A 231 -4.15 22.68 -8.10
N ALA A 232 -3.02 22.09 -8.49
CA ALA A 232 -2.30 21.17 -7.61
C ALA A 232 -1.90 21.83 -6.28
N GLY A 233 -2.06 21.06 -5.21
CA GLY A 233 -1.72 21.39 -3.84
C GLY A 233 -2.78 22.11 -3.01
N PRO A 234 -2.44 22.49 -1.76
CA PRO A 234 -3.36 23.17 -0.86
C PRO A 234 -3.77 24.52 -1.44
N GLN A 235 -5.05 24.85 -1.32
CA GLN A 235 -5.63 26.11 -1.78
C GLN A 235 -5.86 27.07 -0.63
N ALA A 236 -6.28 26.55 0.52
CA ALA A 236 -6.34 27.32 1.75
C ALA A 236 -6.26 26.42 3.00
N VAL A 237 -5.87 27.01 4.12
CA VAL A 237 -5.92 26.43 5.47
C VAL A 237 -6.59 27.45 6.38
N VAL A 238 -7.66 27.03 7.04
CA VAL A 238 -8.44 27.87 7.96
C VAL A 238 -8.38 27.24 9.35
N LEU A 239 -7.93 28.02 10.33
CA LEU A 239 -7.86 27.65 11.73
C LEU A 239 -8.87 28.53 12.49
N GLU A 240 -10.02 27.95 12.85
CA GLU A 240 -11.05 28.64 13.63
C GLU A 240 -10.81 28.39 15.11
N ARG A 241 -10.48 29.46 15.85
CA ARG A 241 -10.30 29.45 17.31
C ARG A 241 -11.58 29.96 17.98
N GLU A 242 -11.60 29.96 19.30
CA GLU A 242 -12.75 30.46 20.06
C GLU A 242 -13.04 31.95 19.78
N ASP A 243 -11.98 32.76 19.72
CA ASP A 243 -12.10 34.23 19.64
C ASP A 243 -11.81 34.80 18.24
N ASP A 244 -11.18 34.01 17.35
CA ASP A 244 -10.69 34.50 16.07
C ASP A 244 -10.56 33.41 14.98
N THR A 245 -10.05 33.82 13.82
CA THR A 245 -9.75 32.91 12.72
C THR A 245 -8.43 33.32 12.08
N VAL A 246 -7.58 32.32 11.83
CA VAL A 246 -6.37 32.45 11.02
C VAL A 246 -6.61 31.78 9.67
N GLU A 247 -6.37 32.50 8.58
CA GLU A 247 -6.56 31.98 7.22
C GLU A 247 -5.29 32.16 6.40
N LEU A 248 -4.87 31.09 5.71
CA LEU A 248 -3.88 31.13 4.66
C LEU A 248 -4.54 30.66 3.39
N ARG A 249 -4.51 31.46 2.31
CA ARG A 249 -5.13 31.12 1.03
C ARG A 249 -4.22 31.47 -0.14
N ARG A 250 -4.28 30.71 -1.23
CA ARG A 250 -3.58 31.12 -2.46
C ARG A 250 -4.13 32.45 -2.96
N GLY A 251 -3.21 33.35 -3.28
CA GLY A 251 -3.48 34.63 -3.93
C GLY A 251 -3.10 34.62 -5.42
N GLU A 252 -3.09 35.80 -6.03
CA GLU A 252 -2.61 35.98 -7.40
C GLU A 252 -1.08 35.85 -7.47
N GLY A 253 -0.56 35.33 -8.58
CA GLY A 253 0.88 35.38 -8.90
C GLY A 253 1.77 34.59 -7.95
N ASP A 254 1.53 33.28 -7.82
CA ASP A 254 2.32 32.36 -6.98
C ASP A 254 2.58 32.90 -5.57
N ALA A 255 1.53 33.39 -4.92
CA ALA A 255 1.62 33.93 -3.56
C ALA A 255 0.58 33.28 -2.64
N VAL A 256 0.85 33.34 -1.34
CA VAL A 256 -0.11 33.03 -0.28
C VAL A 256 -0.47 34.33 0.42
N VAL A 257 -1.77 34.54 0.58
CA VAL A 257 -2.34 35.63 1.38
C VAL A 257 -2.67 35.07 2.76
N ILE A 258 -2.16 35.73 3.79
CA ILE A 258 -2.30 35.35 5.19
C ILE A 258 -3.13 36.42 5.89
N SER A 259 -4.26 36.02 6.44
CA SER A 259 -5.13 36.87 7.25
C SER A 259 -4.96 36.47 8.72
N LEU A 260 -4.44 37.39 9.53
CA LEU A 260 -4.19 37.19 10.95
C LEU A 260 -5.13 38.04 11.81
N PRO A 261 -5.51 37.56 13.01
CA PRO A 261 -6.30 38.32 13.97
C PRO A 261 -5.64 39.67 14.31
N GLY A 262 -6.39 40.75 14.15
CA GLY A 262 -5.95 42.11 14.51
C GLY A 262 -5.15 42.86 13.44
N ASP A 263 -4.77 42.21 12.34
CA ASP A 263 -4.16 42.90 11.21
C ASP A 263 -5.20 43.74 10.44
N GLN A 264 -4.79 44.92 9.98
CA GLN A 264 -5.64 45.81 9.17
C GLN A 264 -5.64 45.43 7.68
N GLU A 265 -4.59 44.77 7.22
CA GLU A 265 -4.40 44.33 5.84
C GLU A 265 -3.78 42.93 5.83
N ASP A 266 -4.19 42.10 4.87
CA ASP A 266 -3.64 40.75 4.71
C ASP A 266 -2.16 40.81 4.28
N GLN A 267 -1.36 39.88 4.79
CA GLN A 267 0.04 39.73 4.42
C GLN A 267 0.18 38.85 3.17
N THR A 268 0.96 39.29 2.18
CA THR A 268 1.23 38.50 0.98
C THR A 268 2.65 37.95 0.99
N VAL A 269 2.79 36.63 0.88
CA VAL A 269 4.09 35.93 0.86
C VAL A 269 4.29 35.23 -0.48
N PRO A 270 5.39 35.51 -1.22
CA PRO A 270 5.72 34.77 -2.45
C PRO A 270 5.95 33.28 -2.15
N MET A 271 5.29 32.44 -2.93
CA MET A 271 5.36 30.98 -2.82
C MET A 271 5.34 30.35 -4.23
N PRO A 272 6.43 30.51 -5.02
CA PRO A 272 6.56 29.86 -6.31
C PRO A 272 6.56 28.35 -6.17
N GLU A 273 6.10 27.68 -7.24
CA GLU A 273 6.21 26.23 -7.36
C GLU A 273 7.67 25.79 -7.25
N ARG A 274 7.88 24.67 -6.56
CA ARG A 274 9.22 24.12 -6.33
C ARG A 274 9.60 23.21 -7.49
N SER A 275 10.77 23.45 -8.07
CA SER A 275 11.34 22.59 -9.09
C SER A 275 11.73 21.21 -8.54
N LEU A 276 11.81 20.20 -9.41
CA LEU A 276 12.21 18.84 -9.02
C LEU A 276 13.59 18.80 -8.32
N TYR A 277 14.53 19.62 -8.78
CA TYR A 277 15.82 19.80 -8.13
C TYR A 277 15.68 20.31 -6.68
N GLU A 278 14.84 21.32 -6.42
CA GLU A 278 14.68 21.86 -5.07
C GLU A 278 14.04 20.85 -4.12
N LEU A 279 13.19 19.96 -4.64
CA LEU A 279 12.58 18.87 -3.88
C LEU A 279 13.61 17.79 -3.57
N LEU A 280 14.35 17.31 -4.58
CA LEU A 280 15.40 16.32 -4.41
C LEU A 280 16.52 16.80 -3.50
N ALA A 281 16.99 18.04 -3.68
CA ALA A 281 18.03 18.62 -2.83
C ALA A 281 17.59 18.73 -1.36
N GLU A 282 16.30 18.97 -1.09
CA GLU A 282 15.79 18.93 0.29
C GLU A 282 15.89 17.53 0.90
N GLU A 283 15.46 16.49 0.17
CA GLU A 283 15.55 15.11 0.64
C GLU A 283 16.98 14.64 0.87
N LEU A 284 17.95 15.15 0.09
CA LEU A 284 19.37 14.82 0.25
C LEU A 284 20.05 15.56 1.42
N ARG A 285 19.42 16.59 2.03
CA ARG A 285 19.99 17.30 3.19
C ARG A 285 19.94 16.48 4.48
N ARG A 286 18.92 15.65 4.65
CA ARG A 286 18.72 14.82 5.84
C ARG A 286 18.47 13.38 5.43
N LEU A 287 19.49 12.54 5.61
CA LEU A 287 19.41 11.12 5.28
C LEU A 287 18.78 10.28 6.40
N ASP A 288 18.71 10.83 7.62
CA ASP A 288 17.98 10.19 8.72
C ASP A 288 16.47 10.11 8.42
N PRO A 289 15.77 9.10 8.96
CA PRO A 289 14.33 8.94 8.81
C PRO A 289 13.54 10.20 9.17
N ASP A 290 12.49 10.49 8.39
CA ASP A 290 11.49 11.51 8.75
C ASP A 290 10.30 10.85 9.44
N GLU A 291 10.34 10.79 10.77
CA GLU A 291 9.27 10.17 11.57
C GLU A 291 7.92 10.88 11.38
N VAL A 292 7.94 12.21 11.26
CA VAL A 292 6.71 13.02 11.05
C VAL A 292 6.05 12.68 9.71
N TYR A 293 6.84 12.40 8.67
CA TYR A 293 6.30 11.92 7.41
C TYR A 293 5.61 10.57 7.57
N GLY A 294 6.25 9.61 8.26
CA GLY A 294 5.67 8.29 8.50
C GLY A 294 4.33 8.36 9.24
N GLU A 295 4.25 9.19 10.28
CA GLU A 295 3.01 9.42 11.03
C GLU A 295 1.93 10.09 10.16
N ALA A 296 2.28 11.17 9.45
CA ALA A 296 1.35 11.87 8.55
C ALA A 296 0.84 10.96 7.43
N LEU A 297 1.71 10.12 6.86
CA LEU A 297 1.37 9.14 5.85
C LEU A 297 0.40 8.08 6.39
N ALA A 298 0.67 7.55 7.60
CA ALA A 298 -0.21 6.61 8.27
C ALA A 298 -1.61 7.22 8.46
N GLN A 299 -1.68 8.48 8.89
CA GLN A 299 -2.92 9.21 9.15
C GLN A 299 -3.70 9.60 7.88
N ALA A 300 -3.04 9.91 6.76
CA ALA A 300 -3.67 10.46 5.55
C ALA A 300 -4.74 9.56 4.89
N PHE A 301 -4.72 8.26 5.20
CA PHE A 301 -5.66 7.26 4.68
C PHE A 301 -6.08 6.24 5.74
N SER A 302 -6.05 6.61 7.03
CA SER A 302 -6.29 5.66 8.13
C SER A 302 -7.75 5.31 8.37
N LYS A 303 -8.72 6.01 7.73
CA LYS A 303 -10.13 5.93 8.11
C LYS A 303 -11.07 5.73 6.92
N VAL A 304 -11.85 4.66 7.01
CA VAL A 304 -13.16 4.51 6.35
C VAL A 304 -14.17 5.39 7.05
N GLU A 305 -14.76 6.35 6.34
CA GLU A 305 -15.85 7.18 6.87
C GLU A 305 -17.18 6.40 6.94
N ASP A 306 -17.46 5.52 5.97
CA ASP A 306 -18.62 4.64 5.94
C ASP A 306 -18.24 3.30 5.28
N ALA A 307 -18.22 2.19 6.02
CA ALA A 307 -17.88 0.88 5.43
C ALA A 307 -19.03 0.28 4.60
N SER A 308 -20.26 0.78 4.76
CA SER A 308 -21.42 0.23 4.06
C SER A 308 -21.35 0.46 2.55
N THR A 309 -20.61 1.49 2.08
CA THR A 309 -20.42 1.74 0.64
C THR A 309 -19.77 0.60 -0.11
N PHE A 310 -18.98 -0.26 0.54
CA PHE A 310 -18.37 -1.40 -0.13
C PHE A 310 -19.34 -2.56 -0.40
N ALA A 311 -20.46 -2.60 0.32
CA ALA A 311 -21.50 -3.63 0.18
C ALA A 311 -22.73 -3.14 -0.58
N LYS A 312 -22.99 -1.82 -0.61
CA LYS A 312 -24.11 -1.22 -1.35
C LYS A 312 -24.04 -1.55 -2.85
N ASP A 313 -25.20 -1.61 -3.48
CA ASP A 313 -25.40 -1.82 -4.92
C ASP A 313 -24.88 -3.15 -5.48
N LYS A 314 -24.63 -4.14 -4.61
CA LYS A 314 -24.26 -5.51 -4.98
C LYS A 314 -25.42 -6.47 -4.81
N PRO A 315 -25.35 -7.67 -5.45
CA PRO A 315 -26.38 -8.69 -5.31
C PRO A 315 -26.71 -9.02 -3.85
N GLU A 316 -28.01 -9.13 -3.56
CA GLU A 316 -28.50 -9.54 -2.24
C GLU A 316 -28.04 -10.97 -1.90
N PRO A 317 -27.81 -11.26 -0.61
CA PRO A 317 -27.37 -12.58 -0.19
C PRO A 317 -28.47 -13.63 -0.36
N THR A 318 -28.08 -14.87 -0.61
CA THR A 318 -28.97 -16.04 -0.64
C THR A 318 -28.57 -17.06 0.42
N ASP A 319 -29.54 -17.84 0.91
CA ASP A 319 -29.31 -18.84 1.95
C ASP A 319 -29.28 -20.26 1.36
N ALA A 320 -28.22 -20.97 1.68
CA ALA A 320 -27.98 -22.38 1.38
C ALA A 320 -28.05 -23.19 2.68
N VAL A 321 -29.26 -23.53 3.12
CA VAL A 321 -29.50 -24.30 4.36
C VAL A 321 -29.32 -25.80 4.10
N SER A 322 -28.53 -26.44 4.95
CA SER A 322 -28.25 -27.89 4.96
C SER A 322 -28.66 -28.53 6.29
N GLU A 323 -28.79 -29.85 6.30
CA GLU A 323 -29.23 -30.62 7.47
C GLU A 323 -28.21 -30.67 8.61
N SER A 324 -26.92 -30.51 8.30
CA SER A 324 -25.83 -30.51 9.29
C SER A 324 -24.69 -29.59 8.86
N LEU A 325 -23.74 -29.36 9.78
CA LEU A 325 -22.50 -28.63 9.52
C LEU A 325 -21.72 -29.30 8.39
N GLU A 326 -21.57 -30.62 8.41
CA GLU A 326 -20.81 -31.37 7.41
C GLU A 326 -21.47 -31.25 6.03
N ALA A 327 -22.80 -31.35 5.97
CA ALA A 327 -23.54 -31.16 4.72
C ALA A 327 -23.44 -29.72 4.18
N ALA A 328 -23.44 -28.70 5.07
CA ALA A 328 -23.18 -27.31 4.69
C ALA A 328 -21.76 -27.12 4.15
N ALA A 329 -20.77 -27.72 4.81
CA ALA A 329 -19.36 -27.64 4.42
C ALA A 329 -19.09 -28.32 3.07
N VAL A 330 -19.65 -29.52 2.83
CA VAL A 330 -19.52 -30.22 1.55
C VAL A 330 -20.16 -29.42 0.42
N ARG A 331 -21.35 -28.87 0.64
CA ARG A 331 -22.02 -28.02 -0.35
C ARG A 331 -21.23 -26.75 -0.67
N ALA A 332 -20.70 -26.08 0.36
CA ALA A 332 -19.85 -24.91 0.17
C ALA A 332 -18.59 -25.26 -0.62
N ALA A 333 -17.95 -26.40 -0.34
CA ALA A 333 -16.76 -26.85 -1.07
C ALA A 333 -17.05 -27.18 -2.54
N ASP A 334 -18.22 -27.77 -2.83
CA ASP A 334 -18.70 -28.06 -4.18
C ASP A 334 -18.88 -26.77 -5.00
N ASP A 335 -19.63 -25.80 -4.46
CA ASP A 335 -19.86 -24.51 -5.10
C ASP A 335 -18.53 -23.73 -5.28
N VAL A 336 -17.61 -23.80 -4.31
CA VAL A 336 -16.24 -23.23 -4.43
C VAL A 336 -15.50 -23.86 -5.61
N ALA A 337 -15.45 -25.19 -5.70
CA ALA A 337 -14.70 -25.87 -6.74
C ALA A 337 -15.25 -25.56 -8.14
N ALA A 338 -16.57 -25.47 -8.29
CA ALA A 338 -17.22 -25.05 -9.53
C ALA A 338 -16.77 -23.64 -9.97
N HIS A 339 -16.79 -22.67 -9.04
CA HIS A 339 -16.35 -21.30 -9.33
C HIS A 339 -14.86 -21.21 -9.67
N LEU A 340 -14.01 -22.01 -9.02
CA LEU A 340 -12.57 -22.05 -9.33
C LEU A 340 -12.32 -22.67 -10.71
N ALA A 341 -13.03 -23.73 -11.09
CA ALA A 341 -12.92 -24.33 -12.42
C ALA A 341 -13.32 -23.32 -13.53
N GLU A 342 -14.39 -22.56 -13.31
CA GLU A 342 -14.83 -21.50 -14.22
C GLU A 342 -13.77 -20.39 -14.34
N ALA A 343 -13.22 -19.93 -13.21
CA ALA A 343 -12.16 -18.94 -13.15
C ALA A 343 -10.90 -19.36 -13.93
N ILE A 344 -10.43 -20.59 -13.71
CA ILE A 344 -9.27 -21.17 -14.42
C ILE A 344 -9.58 -21.28 -15.91
N SER A 345 -10.78 -21.75 -16.29
CA SER A 345 -11.16 -21.84 -17.70
C SER A 345 -11.16 -20.46 -18.39
N ALA A 346 -11.59 -19.42 -17.69
CA ALA A 346 -11.70 -18.07 -18.23
C ALA A 346 -10.36 -17.30 -18.25
N ARG A 347 -9.48 -17.50 -17.26
CA ARG A 347 -8.31 -16.64 -17.03
C ARG A 347 -6.98 -17.39 -16.85
N GLY A 348 -7.01 -18.72 -16.79
CA GLY A 348 -5.83 -19.56 -16.59
C GLY A 348 -5.40 -19.68 -15.12
N GLU A 349 -6.03 -18.95 -14.20
CA GLU A 349 -5.77 -19.03 -12.76
C GLU A 349 -7.02 -18.64 -11.95
N ALA A 350 -7.04 -19.07 -10.69
CA ALA A 350 -8.09 -18.73 -9.75
C ALA A 350 -7.55 -18.38 -8.36
N HIS A 351 -8.25 -17.48 -7.66
CA HIS A 351 -7.85 -17.01 -6.33
C HIS A 351 -8.90 -17.39 -5.28
N LEU A 352 -8.50 -18.26 -4.35
CA LEU A 352 -9.31 -18.73 -3.23
C LEU A 352 -8.81 -18.12 -1.91
N VAL A 353 -9.72 -17.51 -1.15
CA VAL A 353 -9.46 -17.13 0.24
C VAL A 353 -10.10 -18.16 1.18
N VAL A 354 -9.29 -18.77 2.03
CA VAL A 354 -9.73 -19.68 3.10
C VAL A 354 -9.84 -18.96 4.44
N THR A 355 -10.54 -19.60 5.37
CA THR A 355 -10.81 -19.09 6.72
C THR A 355 -10.68 -20.22 7.73
N GLY A 356 -10.39 -19.87 8.99
CA GLY A 356 -10.42 -20.82 10.09
C GLY A 356 -11.83 -21.04 10.66
N GLY A 357 -11.87 -21.58 11.88
CA GLY A 357 -13.12 -21.90 12.58
C GLY A 357 -13.76 -23.20 12.09
N THR A 358 -14.69 -23.73 12.88
CA THR A 358 -15.17 -25.12 12.74
C THR A 358 -15.70 -25.45 11.35
N ILE A 359 -16.63 -24.66 10.81
CA ILE A 359 -17.19 -24.90 9.47
C ILE A 359 -16.21 -24.52 8.35
N GLY A 360 -15.35 -23.53 8.55
CA GLY A 360 -14.32 -23.14 7.58
C GLY A 360 -13.29 -24.26 7.37
N THR A 361 -12.81 -24.85 8.47
CA THR A 361 -11.94 -26.03 8.45
C THR A 361 -12.62 -27.24 7.81
N ALA A 362 -13.88 -27.53 8.16
CA ALA A 362 -14.63 -28.63 7.55
C ALA A 362 -14.85 -28.42 6.03
N THR A 363 -15.05 -27.18 5.60
CA THR A 363 -15.17 -26.84 4.17
C THR A 363 -13.83 -27.08 3.47
N ALA A 364 -12.72 -26.61 4.05
CA ALA A 364 -11.39 -26.86 3.51
C ALA A 364 -11.05 -28.36 3.42
N GLU A 365 -11.46 -29.17 4.40
CA GLU A 365 -11.30 -30.63 4.39
C GLU A 365 -12.07 -31.32 3.26
N ALA A 366 -13.17 -30.73 2.80
CA ALA A 366 -13.98 -31.23 1.69
C ALA A 366 -13.47 -30.79 0.30
N LEU A 367 -12.69 -29.70 0.22
CA LEU A 367 -12.17 -29.17 -1.06
C LEU A 367 -11.38 -30.17 -1.91
N PRO A 368 -10.52 -31.06 -1.36
CA PRO A 368 -9.79 -32.01 -2.20
C PRO A 368 -10.69 -32.96 -3.00
N ALA A 369 -11.82 -33.38 -2.42
CA ALA A 369 -12.80 -34.20 -3.13
C ALA A 369 -13.52 -33.38 -4.21
N ALA A 370 -13.95 -32.16 -3.87
CA ALA A 370 -14.61 -31.26 -4.81
C ALA A 370 -13.69 -30.86 -5.98
N PHE A 371 -12.40 -30.60 -5.73
CA PHE A 371 -11.42 -30.28 -6.78
C PHE A 371 -11.29 -31.43 -7.78
N SER A 372 -11.31 -32.68 -7.28
CA SER A 372 -11.29 -33.87 -8.15
C SER A 372 -12.58 -34.03 -8.95
N GLU A 373 -13.73 -33.64 -8.40
CA GLU A 373 -15.04 -33.75 -9.06
C GLU A 373 -15.22 -32.70 -10.17
N HIS A 374 -14.76 -31.48 -9.93
CA HIS A 374 -14.83 -30.35 -10.88
C HIS A 374 -13.59 -30.21 -11.78
N GLU A 375 -12.65 -31.16 -11.72
CA GLU A 375 -11.40 -31.15 -12.49
C GLU A 375 -10.59 -29.85 -12.31
N VAL A 376 -10.58 -29.29 -11.09
CA VAL A 376 -9.83 -28.08 -10.74
C VAL A 376 -8.33 -28.38 -10.80
N ASP A 377 -7.60 -27.66 -11.65
CA ASP A 377 -6.13 -27.73 -11.70
C ASP A 377 -5.50 -27.02 -10.49
N PRO A 378 -4.88 -27.74 -9.55
CA PRO A 378 -4.30 -27.12 -8.35
C PRO A 378 -3.08 -26.26 -8.64
N GLU A 379 -2.39 -26.44 -9.77
CA GLU A 379 -1.24 -25.61 -10.14
C GLU A 379 -1.67 -24.19 -10.52
N ALA A 380 -2.93 -24.01 -10.91
CA ALA A 380 -3.54 -22.74 -11.30
C ALA A 380 -4.24 -22.02 -10.13
N VAL A 381 -4.33 -22.62 -8.94
CA VAL A 381 -5.04 -22.05 -7.79
C VAL A 381 -4.10 -21.35 -6.83
N HIS A 382 -4.32 -20.05 -6.60
CA HIS A 382 -3.72 -19.30 -5.50
C HIS A 382 -4.59 -19.40 -4.23
N VAL A 383 -3.96 -19.68 -3.08
CA VAL A 383 -4.63 -19.79 -1.78
C VAL A 383 -4.18 -18.70 -0.82
N TRP A 384 -5.15 -18.00 -0.24
CA TRP A 384 -4.99 -16.84 0.65
C TRP A 384 -5.78 -17.04 1.95
N TRP A 385 -5.56 -16.18 2.95
CA TRP A 385 -6.29 -16.19 4.22
C TRP A 385 -6.97 -14.84 4.47
N GLY A 386 -8.24 -14.87 4.89
CA GLY A 386 -9.01 -13.66 5.20
C GLY A 386 -8.56 -12.95 6.48
N ASP A 387 -8.08 -13.73 7.44
CA ASP A 387 -7.44 -13.28 8.67
C ASP A 387 -6.51 -14.37 9.24
N GLU A 388 -5.69 -13.99 10.21
CA GLU A 388 -4.84 -14.93 10.93
C GLU A 388 -4.51 -14.43 12.35
N ARG A 389 -4.28 -15.38 13.24
CA ARG A 389 -3.84 -15.16 14.61
C ARG A 389 -2.33 -14.94 14.58
N PHE A 390 -1.88 -13.81 15.10
CA PHE A 390 -0.46 -13.46 15.09
C PHE A 390 0.25 -14.09 16.29
N VAL A 391 0.50 -15.39 16.15
CA VAL A 391 1.14 -16.28 17.14
C VAL A 391 2.27 -17.06 16.46
N ASP A 392 2.93 -17.96 17.19
CA ASP A 392 4.00 -18.81 16.65
C ASP A 392 3.52 -19.69 15.47
N ALA A 393 4.43 -19.98 14.53
CA ALA A 393 4.14 -20.73 13.31
C ALA A 393 3.48 -22.09 13.56
N GLU A 394 3.86 -22.80 14.62
CA GLU A 394 3.33 -24.14 14.96
C GLU A 394 2.19 -24.09 15.98
N SER A 395 1.69 -22.90 16.34
CA SER A 395 0.56 -22.76 17.25
C SER A 395 -0.72 -23.34 16.66
N GLU A 396 -1.47 -24.10 17.46
CA GLU A 396 -2.80 -24.60 17.11
C GLU A 396 -3.83 -23.47 16.89
N ASP A 397 -3.56 -22.26 17.37
CA ASP A 397 -4.43 -21.09 17.16
C ASP A 397 -4.35 -20.54 15.73
N ARG A 398 -3.41 -21.00 14.90
CA ARG A 398 -3.25 -20.55 13.50
C ARG A 398 -4.36 -21.11 12.61
N ASN A 399 -5.02 -20.25 11.85
CA ASN A 399 -5.92 -20.61 10.76
C ASN A 399 -5.17 -21.44 9.70
N HIS A 400 -3.90 -21.13 9.42
CA HIS A 400 -3.06 -21.92 8.54
C HIS A 400 -2.91 -23.39 9.02
N GLN A 401 -2.66 -23.58 10.32
CA GLN A 401 -2.50 -24.93 10.89
C GLN A 401 -3.83 -25.71 10.83
N ALA A 402 -4.95 -25.03 11.07
CA ALA A 402 -6.28 -25.62 11.05
C ALA A 402 -6.64 -26.28 9.69
N VAL A 403 -6.12 -25.78 8.57
CA VAL A 403 -6.39 -26.34 7.23
C VAL A 403 -5.25 -27.20 6.68
N ARG A 404 -4.11 -27.30 7.39
CA ARG A 404 -2.88 -27.93 6.88
C ARG A 404 -3.09 -29.38 6.47
N THR A 405 -3.46 -30.24 7.40
CA THR A 405 -3.62 -31.69 7.15
C THR A 405 -4.86 -32.02 6.33
N GLY A 406 -5.92 -31.21 6.48
CA GLY A 406 -7.21 -31.41 5.80
C GLY A 406 -7.17 -31.09 4.31
N PHE A 407 -6.39 -30.08 3.93
CA PHE A 407 -6.42 -29.45 2.61
C PHE A 407 -5.01 -29.30 2.02
N LEU A 408 -4.12 -28.54 2.68
CA LEU A 408 -2.82 -28.15 2.10
C LEU A 408 -1.89 -29.35 1.83
N GLU A 409 -1.86 -30.34 2.72
CA GLU A 409 -1.05 -31.56 2.56
C GLU A 409 -1.65 -32.57 1.59
N LYS A 410 -2.94 -32.44 1.24
CA LYS A 410 -3.64 -33.35 0.32
C LYS A 410 -3.60 -32.91 -1.13
N ILE A 411 -3.21 -31.66 -1.39
CA ILE A 411 -3.18 -31.06 -2.72
C ILE A 411 -1.76 -30.59 -3.03
N ALA A 412 -1.27 -30.93 -4.22
CA ALA A 412 0.04 -30.48 -4.68
C ALA A 412 -0.08 -29.12 -5.38
N PHE A 413 0.02 -28.04 -4.61
CA PHE A 413 0.07 -26.68 -5.15
C PHE A 413 1.45 -26.36 -5.76
N ALA A 414 1.47 -25.55 -6.82
CA ALA A 414 2.71 -25.05 -7.39
C ALA A 414 3.44 -24.07 -6.44
N SER A 415 4.76 -23.98 -6.59
CA SER A 415 5.57 -23.04 -5.79
C SER A 415 5.09 -21.60 -5.99
N GLY A 416 4.92 -20.85 -4.90
CA GLY A 416 4.44 -19.46 -4.94
C GLY A 416 2.91 -19.30 -5.08
N LYS A 417 2.14 -20.40 -5.03
CA LYS A 417 0.66 -20.33 -5.03
C LYS A 417 0.02 -20.29 -3.65
N LEU A 418 0.79 -20.56 -2.59
CA LEU A 418 0.32 -20.47 -1.20
C LEU A 418 0.80 -19.15 -0.57
N HIS A 419 -0.14 -18.38 -0.05
CA HIS A 419 0.11 -17.05 0.50
C HIS A 419 -0.32 -16.97 1.98
N PRO A 420 0.42 -17.64 2.90
CA PRO A 420 0.09 -17.59 4.31
C PRO A 420 0.39 -16.21 4.92
N ILE A 421 -0.47 -15.76 5.83
CA ILE A 421 -0.17 -14.57 6.64
C ILE A 421 1.01 -14.88 7.58
N PRO A 422 2.02 -13.97 7.72
CA PRO A 422 3.17 -14.21 8.58
C PRO A 422 2.81 -14.53 10.03
N SER A 423 3.64 -15.33 10.69
CA SER A 423 3.56 -15.67 12.11
C SER A 423 4.58 -14.85 12.92
N THR A 424 4.57 -14.93 14.25
CA THR A 424 5.61 -14.29 15.07
C THR A 424 7.02 -14.84 14.79
N SER A 425 7.11 -16.04 14.20
CA SER A 425 8.38 -16.69 13.84
C SER A 425 9.05 -16.04 12.61
N SER A 426 8.37 -15.14 11.88
CA SER A 426 8.97 -14.37 10.79
C SER A 426 9.96 -13.30 11.27
N GLY A 427 9.92 -12.95 12.57
CA GLY A 427 10.69 -11.85 13.15
C GLY A 427 10.12 -10.45 12.85
N MET A 428 9.04 -10.35 12.08
CA MET A 428 8.32 -9.10 11.84
C MET A 428 7.49 -8.71 13.08
N SER A 429 7.32 -7.41 13.30
CA SER A 429 6.25 -6.88 14.14
C SER A 429 4.86 -7.14 13.52
N LEU A 430 3.80 -6.94 14.29
CA LEU A 430 2.43 -7.12 13.81
C LEU A 430 2.11 -6.21 12.61
N ASP A 431 2.52 -4.94 12.69
CA ASP A 431 2.30 -3.95 11.63
C ASP A 431 3.11 -4.30 10.37
N GLU A 432 4.38 -4.68 10.51
CA GLU A 432 5.21 -5.14 9.39
C GLU A 432 4.64 -6.40 8.73
N ALA A 433 4.12 -7.35 9.50
CA ALA A 433 3.49 -8.56 8.97
C ALA A 433 2.19 -8.26 8.21
N ALA A 434 1.36 -7.33 8.70
CA ALA A 434 0.16 -6.89 7.99
C ALA A 434 0.50 -6.12 6.71
N ALA A 435 1.49 -5.23 6.78
CA ALA A 435 2.05 -4.50 5.64
C ALA A 435 2.55 -5.44 4.55
N TRP A 436 3.38 -6.42 4.93
CA TRP A 436 3.93 -7.43 4.04
C TRP A 436 2.82 -8.23 3.35
N TYR A 437 1.80 -8.68 4.11
CA TYR A 437 0.70 -9.43 3.51
C TYR A 437 -0.12 -8.58 2.52
N GLY A 438 -0.33 -7.31 2.84
CA GLY A 438 -0.93 -6.35 1.92
C GLY A 438 -0.10 -6.15 0.64
N GLN A 439 1.23 -6.21 0.74
CA GLN A 439 2.11 -6.13 -0.41
C GLN A 439 2.02 -7.36 -1.32
N GLU A 440 1.97 -8.56 -0.75
CA GLU A 440 1.85 -9.80 -1.54
C GLU A 440 0.56 -9.80 -2.36
N LEU A 441 -0.53 -9.27 -1.79
CA LEU A 441 -1.78 -9.03 -2.51
C LEU A 441 -1.61 -8.03 -3.66
N ASP A 442 -0.92 -6.90 -3.41
CA ASP A 442 -0.68 -5.89 -4.44
C ASP A 442 0.23 -6.44 -5.56
N ARG A 443 1.24 -7.26 -5.24
CA ARG A 443 2.10 -7.93 -6.23
C ARG A 443 1.34 -8.93 -7.08
N ALA A 444 0.50 -9.75 -6.46
CA ALA A 444 -0.33 -10.71 -7.19
C ALA A 444 -1.39 -10.03 -8.08
N GLY A 445 -1.78 -8.79 -7.79
CA GLY A 445 -2.69 -7.99 -8.62
C GLY A 445 -2.04 -7.34 -9.84
N GLY A 446 -0.70 -7.35 -9.94
CA GLY A 446 0.08 -6.67 -10.99
C GLY A 446 0.03 -5.13 -10.91
N ASP A 447 0.40 -4.45 -11.99
CA ASP A 447 0.42 -2.97 -12.08
C ASP A 447 -0.97 -2.34 -12.09
N ARG A 448 -2.02 -3.15 -12.07
CA ARG A 448 -3.38 -2.68 -11.85
C ARG A 448 -3.53 -2.55 -10.33
N PRO A 449 -3.73 -1.32 -9.80
CA PRO A 449 -3.94 -1.16 -8.36
C PRO A 449 -5.06 -2.10 -7.88
N PHE A 450 -5.15 -2.32 -6.56
CA PHE A 450 -6.38 -2.80 -5.91
C PHE A 450 -7.53 -1.84 -6.26
N ARG A 451 -8.09 -1.98 -7.46
CA ARG A 451 -9.07 -1.09 -8.06
C ARG A 451 -10.41 -1.54 -7.52
N THR A 452 -10.72 -0.96 -6.37
CA THR A 452 -12.03 -0.92 -5.71
C THR A 452 -13.10 -0.19 -6.55
N ARG A 453 -12.97 -0.17 -7.89
CA ARG A 453 -13.95 0.29 -8.87
C ARG A 453 -14.58 -0.89 -9.63
N GLY A 454 -14.88 -1.99 -8.93
CA GLY A 454 -15.68 -3.09 -9.47
C GLY A 454 -14.90 -4.16 -10.25
N GLU A 455 -13.57 -4.21 -10.16
CA GLU A 455 -12.79 -5.34 -10.68
C GLU A 455 -12.51 -6.33 -9.55
N ALA A 456 -12.74 -7.62 -9.83
CA ALA A 456 -12.61 -8.67 -8.83
C ALA A 456 -11.17 -9.15 -8.69
N PHE A 457 -10.68 -9.28 -7.45
CA PHE A 457 -9.36 -9.87 -7.17
C PHE A 457 -9.48 -11.35 -6.80
N PHE A 458 -10.35 -11.66 -5.84
CA PHE A 458 -10.61 -13.05 -5.46
C PHE A 458 -11.78 -13.61 -6.25
N ASP A 459 -11.67 -14.87 -6.64
CA ASP A 459 -12.78 -15.60 -7.22
C ASP A 459 -13.75 -16.03 -6.14
N VAL A 460 -13.22 -16.66 -5.09
CA VAL A 460 -14.05 -17.15 -3.99
C VAL A 460 -13.44 -16.73 -2.65
N LEU A 461 -14.25 -16.09 -1.83
CA LEU A 461 -13.90 -15.69 -0.46
C LEU A 461 -14.74 -16.49 0.55
N LEU A 462 -14.08 -17.34 1.34
CA LEU A 462 -14.68 -18.02 2.47
C LEU A 462 -14.55 -17.15 3.73
N LEU A 463 -15.65 -16.93 4.45
CA LEU A 463 -15.67 -16.22 5.72
C LEU A 463 -16.51 -16.97 6.76
N GLY A 464 -15.88 -17.37 7.86
CA GLY A 464 -16.61 -17.82 9.04
C GLY A 464 -17.29 -16.65 9.75
N VAL A 465 -18.51 -16.86 10.24
CA VAL A 465 -19.25 -15.84 10.99
C VAL A 465 -19.20 -16.14 12.49
N GLY A 466 -18.79 -15.16 13.30
CA GLY A 466 -18.80 -15.23 14.76
C GLY A 466 -20.21 -15.18 15.36
N PRO A 467 -20.42 -15.67 16.60
CA PRO A 467 -21.71 -15.53 17.31
C PRO A 467 -22.12 -14.08 17.58
N ASP A 468 -21.17 -13.15 17.51
CA ASP A 468 -21.27 -11.71 17.61
C ASP A 468 -21.34 -11.02 16.23
N GLY A 469 -21.40 -11.79 15.14
CA GLY A 469 -21.46 -11.24 13.78
C GLY A 469 -20.13 -10.74 13.21
N HIS A 470 -19.00 -10.95 13.90
CA HIS A 470 -17.68 -10.67 13.32
C HIS A 470 -17.40 -11.59 12.12
N ILE A 471 -16.63 -11.09 11.17
CA ILE A 471 -16.03 -11.83 10.06
C ILE A 471 -14.55 -11.52 10.02
N ALA A 472 -13.73 -12.44 9.50
CA ALA A 472 -12.28 -12.30 9.53
C ALA A 472 -11.84 -11.92 10.96
N SER A 473 -11.08 -10.83 11.11
CA SER A 473 -10.81 -10.21 12.41
C SER A 473 -11.40 -8.79 12.54
N LEU A 474 -12.55 -8.56 11.91
CA LEU A 474 -13.35 -7.33 12.00
C LEU A 474 -14.51 -7.53 12.98
N PHE A 475 -14.35 -7.02 14.20
CA PHE A 475 -15.29 -7.22 15.31
C PHE A 475 -16.29 -6.07 15.46
N PRO A 476 -17.53 -6.33 15.94
CA PRO A 476 -18.48 -5.27 16.27
C PRO A 476 -17.89 -4.18 17.15
N ARG A 477 -18.15 -2.93 16.78
CA ARG A 477 -17.72 -1.72 17.48
C ARG A 477 -16.22 -1.63 17.75
N HIS A 478 -15.42 -2.27 16.91
CA HIS A 478 -13.98 -2.32 17.04
C HIS A 478 -13.30 -1.33 16.08
N PRO A 479 -12.33 -0.51 16.53
CA PRO A 479 -11.65 0.48 15.68
C PRO A 479 -11.00 -0.11 14.42
N SER A 480 -10.61 -1.39 14.43
CA SER A 480 -10.03 -2.04 13.25
C SER A 480 -10.94 -2.03 12.03
N GLN A 481 -12.27 -1.93 12.21
CA GLN A 481 -13.21 -1.78 11.09
C GLN A 481 -12.99 -0.50 10.29
N GLN A 482 -12.38 0.53 10.88
CA GLN A 482 -12.20 1.81 10.21
C GLN A 482 -10.86 1.87 9.46
N LEU A 483 -9.98 0.87 9.60
CA LEU A 483 -8.68 0.86 8.94
C LEU A 483 -8.82 0.37 7.49
N ASP A 484 -8.57 1.22 6.48
CA ASP A 484 -8.67 0.87 5.05
C ASP A 484 -7.54 1.33 4.15
N GLY A 485 -6.61 2.17 4.61
CA GLY A 485 -5.50 2.55 3.74
C GLY A 485 -4.53 1.40 3.45
N ALA A 486 -4.81 0.18 3.91
CA ALA A 486 -4.05 -1.03 3.68
C ALA A 486 -4.92 -2.19 3.17
N SER A 487 -4.34 -3.10 2.39
CA SER A 487 -5.05 -4.33 1.97
C SER A 487 -5.26 -5.30 3.15
N ALA A 488 -4.30 -5.32 4.08
CA ALA A 488 -4.39 -6.03 5.36
C ALA A 488 -3.97 -5.10 6.50
N VAL A 489 -4.52 -5.31 7.69
CA VAL A 489 -4.32 -4.44 8.87
C VAL A 489 -4.02 -5.25 10.11
N ALA A 490 -3.19 -4.67 10.98
CA ALA A 490 -2.99 -5.12 12.34
C ALA A 490 -4.29 -4.90 13.15
N VAL A 491 -4.71 -5.94 13.86
CA VAL A 491 -5.81 -5.89 14.82
C VAL A 491 -5.21 -6.15 16.20
N VAL A 492 -5.17 -5.09 17.00
CA VAL A 492 -4.85 -5.15 18.43
C VAL A 492 -6.13 -5.25 19.24
N ASP A 493 -6.04 -5.79 20.45
CA ASP A 493 -7.15 -5.88 21.41
C ASP A 493 -8.40 -6.60 20.88
N SER A 494 -8.21 -7.67 20.09
CA SER A 494 -9.33 -8.54 19.70
C SER A 494 -10.10 -8.99 20.95
N PRO A 495 -11.44 -8.84 20.98
CA PRO A 495 -12.27 -9.24 22.11
C PRO A 495 -12.29 -10.76 22.33
N LYS A 496 -11.71 -11.52 21.40
CA LYS A 496 -11.53 -12.97 21.48
C LYS A 496 -10.04 -13.33 21.46
N PRO A 497 -9.56 -14.22 22.33
CA PRO A 497 -8.17 -14.65 22.31
C PRO A 497 -7.82 -15.37 20.99
N PRO A 498 -6.56 -15.32 20.55
CA PRO A 498 -5.52 -14.38 20.97
C PRO A 498 -5.82 -12.93 20.53
N PRO A 499 -5.28 -11.91 21.26
CA PRO A 499 -5.64 -10.51 21.06
C PRO A 499 -5.02 -9.88 19.79
N LEU A 500 -3.89 -10.41 19.31
CA LEU A 500 -3.18 -9.90 18.15
C LEU A 500 -3.52 -10.71 16.91
N ARG A 501 -4.00 -10.03 15.87
CA ARG A 501 -4.43 -10.65 14.61
C ARG A 501 -4.09 -9.77 13.42
N ILE A 502 -4.09 -10.37 12.25
CA ILE A 502 -3.98 -9.66 10.97
C ILE A 502 -5.26 -9.96 10.20
N SER A 503 -5.89 -8.94 9.62
CA SER A 503 -7.16 -9.07 8.88
C SER A 503 -7.05 -8.41 7.51
N LEU A 504 -7.71 -8.97 6.50
CA LEU A 504 -8.06 -8.21 5.30
C LEU A 504 -9.06 -7.10 5.64
N THR A 505 -9.02 -6.01 4.87
CA THR A 505 -9.87 -4.83 5.06
C THR A 505 -11.14 -4.88 4.22
N TRP A 506 -12.12 -4.01 4.51
CA TRP A 506 -13.40 -3.96 3.79
C TRP A 506 -13.27 -3.90 2.27
N PRO A 507 -12.42 -3.03 1.68
CA PRO A 507 -12.33 -2.94 0.23
C PRO A 507 -11.78 -4.22 -0.41
N VAL A 508 -10.95 -4.96 0.31
CA VAL A 508 -10.36 -6.22 -0.14
C VAL A 508 -11.35 -7.37 -0.06
N LEU A 509 -12.04 -7.52 1.08
CA LEU A 509 -13.06 -8.55 1.22
C LEU A 509 -14.18 -8.38 0.19
N ASN A 510 -14.59 -7.12 -0.04
CA ASN A 510 -15.62 -6.75 -1.00
C ASN A 510 -15.15 -6.71 -2.46
N SER A 511 -13.90 -7.02 -2.79
CA SER A 511 -13.46 -7.20 -4.19
C SER A 511 -13.59 -8.65 -4.68
N SER A 512 -14.19 -9.54 -3.90
CA SER A 512 -14.37 -10.94 -4.29
C SER A 512 -15.56 -11.11 -5.24
N ARG A 513 -15.47 -11.99 -6.25
CA ARG A 513 -16.62 -12.32 -7.13
C ARG A 513 -17.72 -13.02 -6.34
N HIS A 514 -17.35 -14.11 -5.68
CA HIS A 514 -18.24 -14.96 -4.92
C HIS A 514 -17.84 -14.92 -3.44
N VAL A 515 -18.78 -14.60 -2.57
CA VAL A 515 -18.58 -14.59 -1.12
C VAL A 515 -19.40 -15.71 -0.49
N ALA A 516 -18.74 -16.59 0.25
CA ALA A 516 -19.35 -17.67 1.01
C ALA A 516 -19.26 -17.37 2.51
N LEU A 517 -20.40 -17.05 3.12
CA LEU A 517 -20.52 -16.82 4.57
C LEU A 517 -20.91 -18.15 5.24
N LEU A 518 -20.05 -18.64 6.13
CA LEU A 518 -20.19 -19.96 6.73
C LEU A 518 -20.63 -19.82 8.19
N ALA A 519 -21.80 -20.36 8.54
CA ALA A 519 -22.30 -20.36 9.91
C ALA A 519 -23.03 -21.66 10.26
N ALA A 520 -22.59 -22.34 11.31
CA ALA A 520 -23.25 -23.55 11.80
C ALA A 520 -23.39 -23.53 13.33
N GLY A 521 -24.48 -24.12 13.81
CA GLY A 521 -24.86 -24.21 15.21
C GLY A 521 -25.73 -23.06 15.71
N GLU A 522 -26.55 -23.37 16.72
CA GLU A 522 -27.54 -22.45 17.32
C GLU A 522 -26.93 -21.13 17.81
N GLY A 523 -25.68 -21.17 18.31
CA GLY A 523 -24.97 -19.98 18.76
C GLY A 523 -24.71 -18.93 17.67
N LYS A 524 -24.97 -19.23 16.40
CA LYS A 524 -24.83 -18.31 15.25
C LYS A 524 -26.15 -17.69 14.81
N ALA A 525 -27.29 -18.25 15.20
CA ALA A 525 -28.59 -17.89 14.65
C ALA A 525 -28.93 -16.40 14.81
N GLN A 526 -28.59 -15.81 15.96
CA GLN A 526 -28.83 -14.38 16.19
C GLN A 526 -27.96 -13.50 15.27
N ALA A 527 -26.69 -13.86 15.08
CA ALA A 527 -25.79 -13.12 14.21
C ALA A 527 -26.22 -13.20 12.73
N VAL A 528 -26.68 -14.37 12.29
CA VAL A 528 -27.29 -14.55 10.96
C VAL A 528 -28.51 -13.65 10.83
N ALA A 529 -29.48 -13.75 11.76
CA ALA A 529 -30.69 -12.93 11.73
C ALA A 529 -30.39 -11.43 11.71
N ASP A 530 -29.42 -10.95 12.50
CA ASP A 530 -29.04 -9.54 12.54
C ASP A 530 -28.35 -9.09 11.23
N ALA A 531 -27.54 -9.95 10.60
CA ALA A 531 -26.87 -9.63 9.34
C ALA A 531 -27.85 -9.50 8.16
N HIS A 532 -29.02 -10.15 8.23
CA HIS A 532 -30.09 -10.06 7.24
C HIS A 532 -30.99 -8.82 7.40
N ARG A 533 -30.91 -8.08 8.52
CA ARG A 533 -31.75 -6.88 8.75
C ARG A 533 -31.31 -5.67 7.93
N GLY A 534 -30.07 -5.66 7.44
CA GLY A 534 -29.52 -4.57 6.63
C GLY A 534 -28.02 -4.40 6.83
N ILE A 535 -27.40 -3.61 5.95
CA ILE A 535 -25.96 -3.36 5.98
C ILE A 535 -25.63 -2.40 7.14
N ALA A 536 -25.02 -2.92 8.20
CA ALA A 536 -24.63 -2.19 9.40
C ALA A 536 -23.25 -2.65 9.90
N PRO A 537 -22.14 -2.32 9.20
CA PRO A 537 -20.80 -2.89 9.47
C PRO A 537 -20.35 -2.71 10.91
N TRP A 538 -20.58 -1.50 11.46
CA TRP A 538 -20.15 -1.16 12.82
C TRP A 538 -20.76 -2.08 13.88
N GLU A 539 -22.01 -2.48 13.71
CA GLU A 539 -22.74 -3.33 14.66
C GLU A 539 -22.65 -4.81 14.29
N VAL A 540 -22.73 -5.13 12.99
CA VAL A 540 -22.79 -6.49 12.45
C VAL A 540 -21.88 -6.60 11.23
N PRO A 541 -20.57 -6.86 11.42
CA PRO A 541 -19.61 -6.96 10.32
C PRO A 541 -20.02 -7.91 9.18
N ALA A 542 -20.64 -9.05 9.51
CA ALA A 542 -21.13 -10.04 8.55
C ALA A 542 -22.19 -9.51 7.57
N SER A 543 -22.88 -8.41 7.88
CA SER A 543 -23.86 -7.79 6.97
C SER A 543 -23.20 -7.07 5.79
N SER A 544 -21.88 -6.87 5.82
CA SER A 544 -21.19 -5.81 5.05
C SER A 544 -20.09 -6.33 4.13
N VAL A 545 -20.03 -7.65 3.93
CA VAL A 545 -19.24 -8.25 2.85
C VAL A 545 -20.21 -8.82 1.83
N ARG A 546 -20.13 -8.31 0.60
CA ARG A 546 -20.93 -8.73 -0.54
C ARG A 546 -20.03 -8.98 -1.73
N GLY A 547 -20.21 -10.13 -2.39
CA GLY A 547 -19.53 -10.45 -3.62
C GLY A 547 -20.00 -9.57 -4.78
N LEU A 548 -19.14 -9.39 -5.78
CA LEU A 548 -19.48 -8.65 -7.00
C LEU A 548 -20.54 -9.37 -7.83
N GLU A 549 -20.62 -10.70 -7.69
CA GLU A 549 -21.55 -11.56 -8.44
C GLU A 549 -22.50 -12.31 -7.53
N THR A 550 -21.99 -12.95 -6.47
CA THR A 550 -22.84 -13.70 -5.53
C THR A 550 -22.38 -13.56 -4.08
N THR A 551 -23.35 -13.59 -3.17
CA THR A 551 -23.11 -13.76 -1.73
C THR A 551 -24.02 -14.89 -1.26
N THR A 552 -23.44 -15.98 -0.76
CA THR A 552 -24.19 -17.16 -0.30
C THR A 552 -23.87 -17.44 1.16
N TRP A 553 -24.91 -17.58 2.00
CA TRP A 553 -24.79 -18.06 3.37
C TRP A 553 -24.98 -19.57 3.40
N TYR A 554 -23.93 -20.30 3.74
CA TYR A 554 -24.00 -21.74 3.97
C TYR A 554 -24.28 -22.00 5.44
N LEU A 555 -25.49 -22.49 5.71
CA LEU A 555 -26.06 -22.61 7.04
C LEU A 555 -26.39 -24.06 7.35
N ASP A 556 -26.20 -24.50 8.60
CA ASP A 556 -26.96 -25.64 9.09
C ASP A 556 -28.35 -25.20 9.58
N ALA A 557 -29.26 -26.15 9.77
CA ALA A 557 -30.61 -25.86 10.23
C ALA A 557 -30.64 -25.07 11.57
N ALA A 558 -29.66 -25.29 12.44
CA ALA A 558 -29.58 -24.61 13.74
C ALA A 558 -29.16 -23.13 13.61
N ALA A 559 -28.24 -22.81 12.69
CA ALA A 559 -27.80 -21.45 12.42
C ALA A 559 -28.81 -20.66 11.58
N ALA A 560 -29.57 -21.32 10.70
CA ALA A 560 -30.64 -20.66 9.94
C ALA A 560 -31.77 -20.15 10.84
N GLY A 561 -32.08 -20.88 11.92
CA GLY A 561 -33.18 -20.53 12.83
C GLY A 561 -34.50 -20.30 12.09
N ASP A 562 -35.35 -19.42 12.63
CA ASP A 562 -36.60 -19.01 11.98
C ASP A 562 -36.40 -17.98 10.85
N ALA A 563 -35.16 -17.53 10.59
CA ALA A 563 -34.87 -16.51 9.58
C ALA A 563 -35.13 -17.02 8.14
N ALA A 564 -35.09 -18.34 7.93
CA ALA A 564 -35.41 -18.96 6.64
C ALA A 564 -36.92 -19.01 6.29
N ALA A 565 -37.80 -18.53 7.19
CA ALA A 565 -39.26 -18.64 7.05
C ALA A 565 -39.99 -17.37 6.58
N SER A 566 -39.26 -16.29 6.23
CA SER A 566 -39.87 -14.99 5.84
C SER A 566 -39.51 -14.54 4.44
#